data_AF-A0A2P6PSK7-F1
#
_entry.id   AF-A0A2P6PSK7-F1
#
_cell.length_a   1.000
_cell.length_b   1.000
_cell.length_c   1.000
_cell.angle_alpha   90.00
_cell.angle_beta   90.00
_cell.angle_gamma   90.00
#
_symmetry.space_group_name_H-M   'P 1'
#
loop_
_entity.id
_entity.type
_entity.pdbx_description
1 polymer ?
#
loop_
_entity_poly.entity_id
_entity_poly.type
_entity_poly.pdbx_seq_one_letter_code
_entity_poly.pdbx_strand_id
1 'polypeptide(L)' 'MNSQGRGSARFNIMQVVAVLLLLCLMAVQLEYVNAATYTVGDSGGWSFKTDKWPNGKQFRAGDVLIFN' A
#
# COMPACT_ATOMS: atom_id res chain seq x y z
N MET A 1 46.70 -2.12 37.09
CA MET A 1 45.51 -2.92 36.73
C MET A 1 44.53 -1.98 36.07
N ASN A 2 44.46 -2.04 34.76
CA ASN A 2 43.89 -0.97 33.93
C ASN A 2 42.48 -1.40 33.55
N SER A 3 41.48 -0.84 34.22
CA SER A 3 40.07 -1.07 33.95
C SER A 3 39.60 -0.17 32.81
N GLN A 4 39.81 -0.59 31.57
CA GLN A 4 39.40 0.19 30.39
C GLN A 4 38.10 -0.34 29.78
N GLY A 5 37.01 0.36 30.11
CA GLY A 5 35.99 0.83 29.17
C GLY A 5 35.22 -0.19 28.34
N ARG A 6 34.21 -0.82 28.96
CA ARG A 6 33.05 -1.39 28.24
C ARG A 6 32.26 -0.24 27.60
N GLY A 7 32.30 -0.05 26.28
CA GLY A 7 31.51 1.01 25.66
C GLY A 7 31.20 0.91 24.18
N SER A 8 31.98 0.16 23.39
CA SER A 8 31.95 0.33 21.93
C SER A 8 30.99 -0.59 21.16
N ALA A 9 30.25 -1.48 21.85
CA ALA A 9 29.33 -2.42 21.20
C ALA A 9 27.86 -2.19 21.58
N ARG A 10 27.53 -1.00 22.12
CA ARG A 10 26.14 -0.54 22.17
C ARG A 10 25.83 0.15 20.85
N PHE A 11 25.79 -0.62 19.75
CA PHE A 11 24.70 -0.36 18.82
C PHE A 11 23.46 -0.59 19.66
N ASN A 12 22.93 0.50 20.24
CA ASN A 12 21.96 0.42 21.32
C ASN A 12 20.80 -0.39 20.76
N ILE A 13 20.62 -1.63 21.19
CA ILE A 13 19.56 -2.52 20.71
C ILE A 13 18.21 -1.79 20.82
N MET A 14 18.08 -0.95 21.85
CA MET A 14 16.99 0.02 22.03
C MET A 14 16.78 0.96 20.83
N GLN A 15 17.85 1.53 20.25
CA GLN A 15 17.77 2.36 19.04
C GLN A 15 17.37 1.54 17.81
N VAL A 16 17.91 0.33 17.66
CA VAL A 16 17.52 -0.56 16.55
C VAL A 16 16.03 -0.92 16.64
N VAL A 17 15.56 -1.29 17.83
CA VAL A 17 14.14 -1.58 18.10
C VAL A 17 13.27 -0.35 17.87
N ALA A 18 13.69 0.83 18.32
CA ALA A 18 12.95 2.07 18.10
C ALA A 18 12.82 2.43 16.61
N VAL A 19 13.89 2.28 15.83
CA VAL A 19 13.87 2.51 14.37
C VAL A 19 12.98 1.48 13.66
N LEU A 20 13.05 0.21 14.05
CA LEU A 20 12.19 -0.84 13.51
C LEU A 20 10.71 -0.60 13.82
N LEU A 21 10.38 -0.19 15.05
CA LEU A 21 9.02 0.18 15.42
C LEU A 21 8.51 1.37 14.61
N LEU A 22 9.34 2.40 14.42
CA LEU A 22 8.99 3.56 13.59
C LEU A 22 8.76 3.14 12.13
N LEU A 23 9.61 2.28 11.57
CA LEU A 23 9.44 1.74 10.21
C LEU A 23 8.15 0.92 10.08
N CYS A 24 7.83 0.07 11.07
CA CYS A 24 6.57 -0.68 11.08
C CYS A 24 5.35 0.25 11.14
N LEU A 25 5.40 1.29 11.98
CA LEU A 25 4.33 2.29 12.05
C LEU A 25 4.17 3.02 10.72
N MET A 26 5.27 3.44 10.07
CA MET A 26 5.21 4.06 8.74
C MET A 26 4.67 3.11 7.67
N ALA A 27 5.06 1.83 7.70
CA ALA A 27 4.56 0.83 6.77
C ALA A 27 3.04 0.58 6.91
N VAL A 28 2.49 0.68 8.12
CA VAL A 28 1.04 0.57 8.37
C VAL A 28 0.27 1.80 7.87
N GLN A 29 0.91 2.97 7.81
CA GLN A 29 0.31 4.22 7.32
C GLN A 29 0.39 4.37 5.79
N LEU A 30 1.05 3.44 5.09
CA LEU A 30 1.02 3.40 3.63
C LEU A 30 -0.36 2.91 3.19
N GLU A 31 -1.31 3.84 3.03
CA GLU A 31 -2.50 3.57 2.26
C GLU A 31 -2.06 3.27 0.82
N TYR A 32 -2.11 1.99 0.47
CA TYR A 32 -1.83 1.54 -0.88
C TYR A 32 -2.99 1.99 -1.78
N VAL A 33 -2.87 3.19 -2.36
CA VAL A 33 -3.76 3.69 -3.40
C VAL A 33 -3.43 2.97 -4.70
N ASN A 34 -3.91 1.74 -4.82
CA ASN A 34 -3.92 1.02 -6.09
C ASN A 34 -5.17 1.44 -6.86
N ALA A 35 -4.95 2.12 -7.98
CA ALA A 35 -5.99 2.43 -8.95
C ALA A 35 -6.51 1.14 -9.59
N ALA A 36 -7.79 0.87 -9.42
CA ALA A 36 -8.43 -0.27 -10.04
C ALA A 36 -8.64 0.00 -11.54
N THR A 37 -8.55 -1.06 -12.35
CA THR A 37 -8.85 -1.00 -13.78
C THR A 37 -10.09 -1.84 -14.06
N TYR A 38 -11.07 -1.23 -14.72
CA TYR A 38 -12.38 -1.81 -15.00
C TYR A 38 -12.63 -1.84 -16.51
N THR A 39 -12.80 -3.04 -17.07
CA THR A 39 -13.23 -3.18 -18.47
C THR A 39 -14.74 -3.00 -18.56
N VAL A 40 -15.16 -1.99 -19.30
CA VAL A 40 -16.57 -1.61 -19.43
C VAL A 40 -17.33 -2.71 -20.17
N GLY A 41 -18.37 -3.25 -19.51
CA GLY A 41 -19.17 -4.37 -20.02
C GLY A 41 -18.57 -5.75 -19.75
N ASP A 42 -17.47 -5.84 -19.00
CA ASP A 42 -16.77 -7.08 -18.64
C ASP A 42 -16.55 -7.98 -19.89
N SER A 43 -17.07 -9.21 -19.91
CA SER A 43 -16.96 -10.12 -21.06
C SER A 43 -17.84 -9.73 -22.26
N GLY A 44 -18.84 -8.87 -22.06
CA GLY A 44 -19.76 -8.40 -23.09
C GLY A 44 -19.25 -7.22 -23.91
N GLY A 45 -18.15 -6.58 -23.46
CA GLY A 45 -17.56 -5.40 -24.11
C GLY A 45 -18.44 -4.14 -24.03
N TRP A 46 -17.96 -3.05 -24.63
CA TRP A 46 -18.69 -1.79 -24.62
C TRP A 46 -19.80 -1.79 -25.67
N SER A 47 -21.05 -1.77 -25.23
CA SER A 47 -22.21 -1.73 -26.13
C SER A 47 -23.41 -1.05 -25.46
N PHE A 48 -24.52 -0.92 -26.18
CA PHE A 48 -25.76 -0.37 -25.64
C PHE A 48 -26.35 -1.18 -24.46
N LYS A 49 -25.85 -2.40 -24.20
CA LYS A 49 -26.31 -3.27 -23.10
C LYS A 49 -25.47 -3.16 -21.83
N THR A 50 -24.61 -2.14 -21.72
CA THR A 50 -23.71 -1.94 -20.59
C THR A 50 -24.32 -1.05 -19.49
N ASP A 51 -25.61 -0.71 -19.57
CA ASP A 51 -26.34 0.13 -18.62
C ASP A 51 -26.32 -0.39 -17.18
N LYS A 52 -26.36 -1.72 -17.01
CA LYS A 52 -26.33 -2.37 -15.69
C LYS A 52 -24.93 -2.70 -15.19
N TRP A 53 -23.90 -2.53 -16.01
CA TRP A 53 -22.53 -2.89 -15.64
C TRP A 53 -21.97 -2.12 -14.43
N PRO A 54 -22.28 -0.83 -14.20
CA PRO A 54 -21.82 -0.13 -13.01
C PRO A 54 -22.37 -0.68 -11.69
N ASN A 55 -23.45 -1.48 -11.73
CA ASN A 55 -24.16 -1.91 -10.53
C ASN A 55 -23.25 -2.78 -9.63
N GLY A 56 -23.11 -2.35 -8.36
CA GLY A 56 -22.28 -3.04 -7.37
C GLY A 56 -20.78 -2.74 -7.46
N LYS A 57 -20.33 -1.93 -8.42
CA LYS A 57 -18.93 -1.48 -8.52
C LYS A 57 -18.75 -0.17 -7.74
N GLN A 58 -17.59 -0.03 -7.09
CA GLN A 58 -17.21 1.19 -6.38
C GLN A 58 -16.04 1.82 -7.11
N PHE A 59 -16.27 2.98 -7.71
CA PHE A 59 -15.23 3.74 -8.40
C PHE A 59 -14.60 4.73 -7.43
N ARG A 60 -13.28 4.84 -7.49
CA ARG A 60 -12.48 5.78 -6.73
C ARG A 60 -11.74 6.70 -7.70
N ALA A 61 -11.38 7.89 -7.22
CA ALA A 61 -10.52 8.78 -8.00
C ALA A 61 -9.18 8.07 -8.28
N GLY A 62 -8.78 8.06 -9.54
CA GLY A 62 -7.59 7.34 -10.01
C GLY A 62 -7.89 6.03 -10.73
N ASP A 63 -9.09 5.45 -10.56
CA ASP A 63 -9.48 4.24 -11.29
C ASP A 63 -9.58 4.49 -12.79
N VAL A 64 -9.30 3.45 -13.59
CA VAL A 64 -9.31 3.49 -15.05
C VAL A 64 -10.48 2.67 -15.57
N LEU A 65 -11.28 3.25 -16.47
CA LEU A 65 -12.29 2.53 -17.23
C LEU A 65 -11.81 2.31 -18.67
N ILE A 66 -11.72 1.06 -19.08
CA ILE A 66 -11.32 0.68 -20.44
C ILE A 66 -12.58 0.43 -21.27
N PHE A 67 -12.68 1.15 -22.39
CA PHE A 67 -13.73 1.01 -23.39
C PHE A 67 -13.12 0.33 -24.63
N ASN A 68 -13.52 -0.91 -24.90
CA ASN A 68 -13.08 -1.72 -26.03
C ASN A 68 -14.16 -1.82 -27.10
#